data_AF-A0A1H1C8L1-F1
#
_entry.id   AF-A0A1H1C8L1-F1
#
_cell.length_a   1.000
_cell.length_b   1.000
_cell.length_c   1.000
_cell.angle_alpha   90.00
_cell.angle_beta   90.00
_cell.angle_gamma   90.00
#
_symmetry.space_group_name_H-M   'P 1'
#
loop_
_entity.id
_entity.type
_entity.pdbx_description
1 polymer ?
#
loop_
_entity_poly.entity_id
_entity_poly.type
_entity_poly.pdbx_seq_one_letter_code
_entity_poly.pdbx_strand_id
1 'polypeptide(L)'
;MTGREDGTADEDSGAPIDFDRLEVVAERLATDDRFDRVEHQPGFAPDRVFCVYDDGFYPSSVDEAHLEIAWFENDDFSIHYHEDHEDGRFDHRWDRHPSDHNERDHVHPGPDAPTPGFDDSHPEDWRDVLAMVLKEIEERQRSFWTS
;
A
#
# COMPACT_ATOMS: atom_id res chain seq x y z
N MET A 1 27.42 9.56 -6.94
CA MET A 1 26.55 8.71 -7.78
C MET A 1 26.29 7.45 -6.98
N THR A 2 25.34 7.52 -6.06
CA THR A 2 24.86 6.36 -5.31
C THR A 2 23.68 5.83 -6.09
N GLY A 3 23.85 4.64 -6.67
CA GLY A 3 22.74 3.92 -7.29
C GLY A 3 21.70 3.66 -6.23
N ARG A 4 20.50 4.20 -6.43
CA ARG A 4 19.30 3.75 -5.73
C ARG A 4 19.07 2.34 -6.24
N GLU A 5 19.23 1.38 -5.34
CA GLU A 5 18.87 -0.01 -5.61
C GLU A 5 17.36 0.00 -5.82
N ASP A 6 16.97 -0.12 -7.10
CA ASP A 6 15.61 -0.30 -7.55
C ASP A 6 15.19 -1.68 -7.04
N GLY A 7 14.61 -1.71 -5.85
CA GLY A 7 13.95 -2.89 -5.31
C GLY A 7 12.70 -3.13 -6.13
N THR A 8 12.85 -3.76 -7.29
CA THR A 8 11.74 -4.37 -8.01
C THR A 8 11.20 -5.44 -7.08
N ALA A 9 10.11 -5.11 -6.39
CA ALA A 9 9.34 -6.09 -5.65
C ALA A 9 8.96 -7.22 -6.61
N ASP A 10 8.79 -8.42 -6.09
CA ASP A 10 8.26 -9.57 -6.81
C ASP A 10 6.84 -9.23 -7.34
N GLU A 11 6.77 -8.54 -8.48
CA GLU A 11 5.57 -7.89 -9.06
C GLU A 11 5.05 -8.62 -10.30
N ASP A 12 5.32 -9.92 -10.47
CA ASP A 12 4.76 -10.66 -11.61
C ASP A 12 3.36 -11.18 -11.27
N SER A 13 2.38 -10.26 -11.24
CA SER A 13 0.96 -10.61 -11.33
C SER A 13 0.67 -11.41 -12.63
N GLY A 14 1.55 -11.29 -13.63
CA GLY A 14 1.40 -11.91 -14.94
C GLY A 14 0.33 -11.24 -15.81
N ALA A 15 -0.25 -10.12 -15.35
CA ALA A 15 -1.26 -9.34 -16.04
C ALA A 15 -0.85 -7.86 -16.19
N PRO A 16 -1.39 -7.13 -17.18
CA PRO A 16 -1.20 -5.69 -17.31
C PRO A 16 -1.83 -4.90 -16.14
N ILE A 17 -1.36 -3.67 -15.95
CA ILE A 17 -1.95 -2.69 -15.02
C ILE A 17 -3.38 -2.35 -15.45
N ASP A 18 -4.30 -2.35 -14.50
CA ASP A 18 -5.67 -1.88 -14.69
C ASP A 18 -5.74 -0.36 -14.44
N PHE A 19 -5.42 0.42 -15.48
CA PHE A 19 -5.41 1.88 -15.41
C PHE A 19 -6.79 2.47 -15.08
N ASP A 20 -7.87 1.87 -15.60
CA ASP A 20 -9.24 2.32 -15.34
C ASP A 20 -9.59 2.12 -13.85
N ARG A 21 -9.14 1.02 -13.24
CA ARG A 21 -9.27 0.80 -11.79
C ARG A 21 -8.47 1.81 -11.00
N LEU A 22 -7.20 2.05 -11.35
CA LEU A 22 -6.35 2.98 -10.63
C LEU A 22 -6.90 4.41 -10.67
N GLU A 23 -7.45 4.86 -11.80
CA GLU A 23 -8.11 6.17 -11.91
C GLU A 23 -9.28 6.29 -10.92
N VAL A 24 -10.18 5.30 -10.89
CA VAL A 24 -11.33 5.29 -9.97
C VAL A 24 -10.89 5.23 -8.51
N VAL A 25 -9.80 4.50 -8.21
CA VAL A 25 -9.19 4.48 -6.87
C VAL A 25 -8.67 5.85 -6.49
N ALA A 26 -7.89 6.50 -7.36
CA ALA A 26 -7.34 7.83 -7.12
C ALA A 26 -8.44 8.88 -6.91
N GLU A 27 -9.45 8.92 -7.79
CA GLU A 27 -10.60 9.84 -7.66
C GLU A 27 -11.32 9.65 -6.33
N ARG A 28 -11.48 8.41 -5.87
CA ARG A 28 -12.10 8.10 -4.58
C ARG A 28 -11.24 8.59 -3.42
N LEU A 29 -9.95 8.24 -3.40
CA LEU A 29 -9.06 8.57 -2.28
C LEU A 29 -8.76 10.07 -2.21
N ALA A 30 -8.74 10.78 -3.33
CA ALA A 30 -8.58 12.24 -3.38
C ALA A 30 -9.75 13.02 -2.72
N THR A 31 -10.88 12.35 -2.42
CA THR A 31 -12.00 12.95 -1.69
C THR A 31 -12.02 12.61 -0.20
N ASP A 32 -11.04 11.83 0.27
CA ASP A 32 -10.93 11.42 1.67
C ASP A 32 -9.98 12.36 2.42
N ASP A 33 -10.47 12.96 3.52
CA ASP A 33 -9.70 13.93 4.33
C ASP A 33 -8.48 13.30 5.03
N ARG A 34 -8.27 11.98 4.91
CA ARG A 34 -7.08 11.29 5.43
C ARG A 34 -5.80 11.55 4.64
N PHE A 35 -5.92 12.05 3.40
CA PHE A 35 -4.78 12.24 2.52
C PHE A 35 -4.54 13.71 2.19
N ASP A 36 -3.33 14.18 2.42
CA ASP A 36 -2.88 15.50 1.96
C ASP A 36 -2.66 15.53 0.44
N ARG A 37 -2.29 14.37 -0.12
CA ARG A 37 -1.95 14.24 -1.55
C ARG A 37 -2.26 12.85 -2.06
N VAL A 38 -2.88 12.79 -3.24
CA VAL A 38 -3.12 11.54 -3.99
C VAL A 38 -2.68 11.77 -5.43
N GLU A 39 -1.74 10.97 -5.91
CA GLU A 39 -1.12 11.13 -7.23
C GLU A 39 -0.85 9.79 -7.91
N HIS A 40 -0.89 9.77 -9.23
CA HIS A 40 -0.44 8.63 -10.03
C HIS A 40 1.08 8.63 -10.18
N GLN A 41 1.74 7.50 -9.92
CA GLN A 41 3.18 7.36 -10.06
C GLN A 41 3.58 6.12 -10.86
N PRO A 42 4.72 6.16 -11.58
CA PRO A 42 5.46 7.37 -11.97
C PRO A 42 4.68 8.17 -13.03
N GLY A 43 4.73 9.50 -13.01
CA GLY A 43 3.85 10.35 -13.84
C GLY A 43 3.94 10.20 -15.37
N PHE A 44 4.94 9.48 -15.91
CA PHE A 44 5.04 9.23 -17.36
C PHE A 44 4.42 7.90 -17.81
N ALA A 45 4.30 6.94 -16.89
CA ALA A 45 3.75 5.62 -17.11
C ALA A 45 3.25 5.09 -15.76
N PRO A 46 2.14 5.64 -15.25
CA PRO A 46 1.74 5.37 -13.87
C PRO A 46 1.29 3.93 -13.70
N ASP A 47 1.96 3.21 -12.82
CA ASP A 47 1.63 1.83 -12.47
C ASP A 47 0.97 1.71 -11.09
N ARG A 48 0.95 2.81 -10.33
CA ARG A 48 0.37 2.87 -8.98
C ARG A 48 -0.27 4.22 -8.66
N VAL A 49 -1.14 4.20 -7.67
CA VAL A 49 -1.62 5.39 -6.95
C VAL A 49 -0.80 5.53 -5.67
N PHE A 50 -0.22 6.72 -5.46
CA PHE A 50 0.57 7.08 -4.29
C PHE A 50 -0.19 8.11 -3.46
N CYS A 51 -0.51 7.77 -2.22
CA CYS A 51 -1.29 8.61 -1.31
C CYS A 51 -0.46 8.98 -0.09
N VAL A 52 -0.18 10.26 0.13
CA VAL A 52 0.45 10.77 1.36
C VAL A 52 -0.64 11.07 2.37
N TYR A 53 -0.51 10.53 3.58
CA TYR A 53 -1.44 10.81 4.66
C TYR A 53 -1.24 12.21 5.24
N ASP A 54 -2.32 12.80 5.76
CA ASP A 54 -2.27 14.02 6.57
C ASP A 54 -1.46 13.76 7.86
N ASP A 55 -0.49 14.63 8.14
CA ASP A 55 0.45 14.51 9.26
C ASP A 55 -0.24 14.52 10.64
N GLY A 56 -1.45 15.08 10.73
CA GLY A 56 -2.28 15.17 11.92
C GLY A 56 -2.78 13.81 12.43
N PHE A 57 -2.69 12.75 11.62
CA PHE A 57 -2.97 11.38 12.05
C PHE A 57 -1.81 10.72 12.82
N TYR A 58 -0.62 11.34 12.82
CA TYR A 58 0.61 10.74 13.31
C TYR A 58 1.29 11.55 14.43
N PRO A 59 2.02 10.89 15.34
CA PRO A 59 2.90 11.58 16.28
C PRO A 59 4.13 12.13 15.54
N SER A 60 4.79 13.12 16.15
CA SER A 60 5.97 13.78 15.55
C SER A 60 7.19 12.85 15.34
N SER A 61 7.15 11.61 15.81
CA SER A 61 8.18 10.60 15.54
C SER A 61 8.04 9.94 14.17
N VAL A 62 6.92 10.15 13.49
CA VAL A 62 6.67 9.73 12.11
C VAL A 62 6.84 10.95 11.21
N ASP A 63 7.83 10.91 10.34
CA ASP A 63 8.19 12.02 9.45
C ASP A 63 7.24 12.10 8.25
N GLU A 64 6.87 10.96 7.67
CA GLU A 64 5.92 10.85 6.56
C GLU A 64 5.26 9.47 6.60
N ALA A 65 3.99 9.40 6.21
CA ALA A 65 3.30 8.14 5.97
C ALA A 65 2.60 8.16 4.62
N HIS A 66 2.70 7.05 3.89
CA HIS A 66 2.08 6.94 2.57
C HIS A 66 1.56 5.54 2.27
N LEU A 67 0.67 5.47 1.28
CA LEU A 67 0.06 4.25 0.76
C LEU A 67 0.31 4.18 -0.75
N GLU A 68 0.92 3.10 -1.20
CA GLU A 68 1.08 2.76 -2.62
C GLU A 68 0.08 1.68 -3.00
N ILE A 69 -0.62 1.84 -4.12
CA ILE A 69 -1.66 0.92 -4.59
C ILE A 69 -1.43 0.62 -6.07
N ALA A 70 -1.16 -0.64 -6.40
CA ALA A 70 -1.13 -1.17 -7.75
C ALA A 70 -2.28 -2.17 -7.95
N TRP A 71 -2.90 -2.16 -9.13
CA TRP A 71 -4.01 -3.05 -9.47
C TRP A 71 -3.84 -3.57 -10.90
N PHE A 72 -4.20 -4.83 -11.12
CA PHE A 72 -3.99 -5.51 -12.39
C PHE A 72 -5.31 -6.01 -12.99
N GLU A 73 -5.33 -6.19 -14.32
CA GLU A 73 -6.55 -6.56 -15.08
C GLU A 73 -7.13 -7.94 -14.70
N ASN A 74 -6.37 -8.76 -13.97
CA ASN A 74 -6.77 -10.08 -13.46
C ASN A 74 -7.24 -10.07 -11.99
N ASP A 75 -7.53 -8.88 -11.45
CA ASP A 75 -7.92 -8.63 -10.05
C ASP A 75 -6.83 -8.89 -9.01
N ASP A 76 -5.59 -9.10 -9.42
CA ASP A 76 -4.43 -9.01 -8.54
C ASP A 76 -4.18 -7.57 -8.12
N PHE A 77 -3.48 -7.40 -6.99
CA PHE A 77 -3.09 -6.11 -6.47
C PHE A 77 -1.86 -6.21 -5.58
N SER A 78 -1.18 -5.08 -5.42
CA SER A 78 -0.22 -4.86 -4.34
C SER A 78 -0.56 -3.55 -3.65
N ILE A 79 -0.69 -3.59 -2.33
CA ILE A 79 -0.94 -2.42 -1.52
C ILE A 79 0.12 -2.36 -0.44
N HIS A 80 0.91 -1.28 -0.43
CA HIS A 80 2.02 -1.08 0.50
C HIS A 80 1.79 0.18 1.31
N TYR A 81 1.66 0.01 2.62
CA TYR A 81 1.67 1.07 3.60
C TYR A 81 3.08 1.25 4.16
N HIS A 82 3.57 2.49 4.11
CA HIS A 82 4.91 2.86 4.55
C HIS A 82 4.86 4.04 5.52
N GLU A 83 5.70 3.99 6.54
CA GLU A 83 5.99 5.13 7.42
C GLU A 83 7.51 5.32 7.52
N ASP A 84 7.96 6.55 7.31
CA ASP A 84 9.30 7.00 7.67
C ASP A 84 9.27 7.49 9.14
N HIS A 85 10.17 6.97 9.97
CA HIS A 85 10.31 7.36 11.38
C HIS A 85 11.71 7.93 11.63
N GLU A 86 11.86 8.77 12.65
CA GLU A 86 13.17 9.32 13.06
C GLU A 86 14.24 8.21 13.27
N ASP A 87 13.82 7.05 13.79
CA ASP A 87 14.68 5.93 14.16
C ASP A 87 14.52 4.68 13.26
N GLY A 88 13.75 4.75 12.15
CA GLY A 88 13.52 3.58 11.31
C GLY A 88 12.40 3.75 10.30
N ARG A 89 11.77 2.63 9.95
CA ARG A 89 10.62 2.60 9.05
C ARG A 89 9.61 1.56 9.49
N PHE A 90 8.39 1.68 8.99
CA PHE A 90 7.37 0.66 9.11
C PHE A 90 6.80 0.36 7.74
N ASP A 91 6.97 -0.89 7.29
CA ASP A 91 6.44 -1.42 6.04
C ASP A 91 5.37 -2.47 6.33
N HIS A 92 4.19 -2.34 5.73
CA HIS A 92 3.15 -3.37 5.79
C HIS A 92 2.51 -3.51 4.41
N ARG A 93 2.34 -4.74 3.93
CA ARG A 93 1.77 -4.99 2.60
C ARG A 93 0.62 -5.98 2.62
N TRP A 94 -0.35 -5.75 1.76
CA TRP A 94 -1.42 -6.69 1.41
C TRP A 94 -1.29 -6.98 -0.08
N ASP A 95 -1.14 -8.25 -0.41
CA ASP A 95 -0.83 -8.67 -1.76
C ASP A 95 -1.81 -9.76 -2.20
N ARG A 96 -2.22 -9.65 -3.47
CA ARG A 96 -2.91 -10.70 -4.22
C ARG A 96 -2.14 -10.92 -5.50
N HIS A 97 -1.33 -11.97 -5.58
CA HIS A 97 -0.63 -12.38 -6.80
C HIS A 97 -0.11 -13.82 -6.69
N PRO A 98 0.17 -14.51 -7.81
CA PRO A 98 0.88 -15.78 -7.77
C PRO A 98 2.23 -15.65 -7.04
N SER A 99 2.52 -16.57 -6.13
CA SER A 99 3.77 -16.60 -5.36
C SER A 99 4.30 -18.03 -5.24
N ASP A 100 5.62 -18.18 -5.29
CA ASP A 100 6.31 -19.46 -5.03
C ASP A 100 6.43 -19.77 -3.53
N HIS A 101 6.14 -18.78 -2.67
CA HIS A 101 6.39 -18.84 -1.24
C HIS A 101 5.13 -18.64 -0.39
N ASN A 102 4.04 -18.12 -0.98
CA ASN A 102 2.78 -17.82 -0.33
C ASN A 102 1.58 -18.26 -1.18
N GLU A 103 0.40 -18.38 -0.56
CA GLU A 103 -0.86 -18.45 -1.29
C GLU A 103 -1.11 -17.14 -2.06
N ARG A 104 -2.05 -17.17 -3.02
CA ARG A 104 -2.32 -16.02 -3.89
C ARG A 104 -2.60 -14.75 -3.08
N ASP A 105 -3.41 -14.87 -2.04
CA ASP A 105 -3.67 -13.81 -1.08
C ASP A 105 -2.72 -13.97 0.11
N HIS A 106 -1.97 -12.92 0.43
CA HIS A 106 -1.07 -12.92 1.58
C HIS A 106 -0.82 -11.49 2.11
N VAL A 107 -0.24 -11.43 3.30
CA VAL A 107 0.10 -10.20 4.02
C VAL A 107 1.57 -10.24 4.41
N HIS A 108 2.30 -9.15 4.19
CA HIS A 108 3.63 -8.93 4.74
C HIS A 108 3.52 -7.93 5.90
N PRO A 109 3.42 -8.38 7.15
CA PRO A 109 3.15 -7.48 8.25
C PRO A 109 4.40 -6.69 8.63
N GLY A 110 4.15 -5.49 9.13
CA GLY A 110 5.22 -4.65 9.65
C GLY A 110 5.85 -5.17 10.96
N PRO A 111 6.99 -4.56 11.33
CA PRO A 111 7.57 -3.36 10.73
C PRO A 111 8.38 -3.59 9.45
N ASP A 112 8.78 -4.83 9.16
CA ASP A 112 9.79 -5.09 8.13
C ASP A 112 9.23 -5.63 6.80
N ALA A 113 7.91 -5.88 6.72
CA ALA A 113 7.26 -6.56 5.59
C ALA A 113 8.06 -7.78 5.06
N PRO A 114 8.35 -8.78 5.92
CA PRO A 114 9.31 -9.84 5.59
C PRO A 114 8.80 -10.76 4.49
N THR A 115 9.71 -11.32 3.68
CA THR A 115 9.41 -12.41 2.73
C THR A 115 9.98 -13.73 3.27
N PRO A 116 9.19 -14.82 3.34
CA PRO A 116 7.78 -14.94 2.95
C PRO A 116 6.83 -14.18 3.89
N GLY A 117 5.68 -13.80 3.35
CA GLY A 117 4.58 -13.23 4.12
C GLY A 117 3.76 -14.32 4.84
N PHE A 118 2.58 -13.95 5.32
CA PHE A 118 1.60 -14.87 5.89
C PHE A 118 0.42 -15.01 4.93
N ASP A 119 0.05 -16.25 4.63
CA ASP A 119 -1.16 -16.53 3.84
C ASP A 119 -2.39 -15.99 4.60
N ASP A 120 -3.22 -15.24 3.89
CA ASP A 120 -4.47 -14.67 4.41
C ASP A 120 -5.50 -14.60 3.27
N SER A 121 -6.73 -14.16 3.55
CA SER A 121 -7.75 -14.01 2.52
C SER A 121 -8.24 -12.57 2.44
N HIS A 122 -8.22 -12.01 1.23
CA HIS A 122 -8.72 -10.67 0.96
C HIS A 122 -10.13 -10.72 0.36
N PRO A 123 -10.97 -9.68 0.53
CA PRO A 123 -12.25 -9.58 -0.17
C PRO A 123 -12.10 -9.68 -1.70
N GLU A 124 -13.18 -10.08 -2.38
CA GLU A 124 -13.21 -10.13 -3.84
C GLU A 124 -13.44 -8.74 -4.46
N ASP A 125 -14.34 -7.93 -3.89
CA ASP A 125 -14.59 -6.57 -4.39
C ASP A 125 -13.45 -5.63 -3.93
N TRP A 126 -12.87 -4.90 -4.87
CA TRP A 126 -11.78 -3.97 -4.60
C TRP A 126 -12.12 -2.88 -3.59
N ARG A 127 -13.39 -2.46 -3.50
CA ARG A 127 -13.81 -1.46 -2.51
C ARG A 127 -13.75 -2.03 -1.12
N ASP A 128 -14.09 -3.32 -0.98
CA ASP A 128 -14.01 -4.04 0.29
C ASP A 128 -12.55 -4.29 0.68
N VAL A 129 -11.66 -4.57 -0.30
CA VAL A 129 -10.20 -4.62 -0.07
C VAL A 129 -9.69 -3.28 0.47
N LEU A 130 -9.99 -2.16 -0.21
CA LEU A 130 -9.56 -0.84 0.27
C LEU A 130 -10.15 -0.50 1.63
N ALA A 131 -11.42 -0.84 1.89
CA ALA A 131 -12.04 -0.61 3.19
C ALA A 131 -11.36 -1.42 4.30
N MET A 132 -10.94 -2.65 4.02
CA MET A 132 -10.17 -3.49 4.94
C MET A 132 -8.80 -2.87 5.24
N VAL A 133 -8.00 -2.56 4.21
CA VAL A 133 -6.68 -1.92 4.35
C VAL A 133 -6.77 -0.62 5.14
N LEU A 134 -7.66 0.30 4.74
CA LEU A 134 -7.77 1.62 5.39
C LEU A 134 -8.20 1.49 6.85
N LYS A 135 -8.97 0.46 7.20
CA LYS A 135 -9.37 0.19 8.59
C LYS A 135 -8.18 -0.31 9.41
N GLU A 136 -7.36 -1.20 8.89
CA GLU A 136 -6.16 -1.69 9.59
C GLU A 136 -5.14 -0.57 9.82
N ILE A 137 -4.96 0.31 8.83
CA ILE A 137 -4.13 1.51 8.97
C ILE A 137 -4.72 2.46 10.03
N GLU A 138 -6.03 2.69 10.04
CA GLU A 138 -6.69 3.50 11.06
C GLU A 138 -6.52 2.91 12.47
N GLU A 139 -6.60 1.59 12.62
CA GLU A 139 -6.34 0.90 13.89
C GLU A 139 -4.89 1.13 14.37
N ARG A 140 -3.91 1.07 13.45
CA ARG A 140 -2.52 1.42 13.74
C ARG A 140 -2.37 2.90 14.13
N GLN A 141 -2.93 3.83 13.36
CA GLN A 141 -2.89 5.26 13.66
C GLN A 141 -3.46 5.55 15.05
N ARG A 142 -4.61 4.96 15.40
CA ARG A 142 -5.22 5.10 16.75
C ARG A 142 -4.35 4.51 17.86
N SER A 143 -3.56 3.48 17.56
CA SER A 143 -2.69 2.85 18.55
C SER A 143 -1.59 3.78 19.07
N PHE A 144 -1.16 4.77 18.28
CA PHE A 144 -0.20 5.79 18.74
C PHE A 144 -0.71 6.60 19.94
N TRP A 145 -2.03 6.70 20.10
CA TRP A 145 -2.68 7.60 21.05
C TRP A 145 -3.35 6.89 22.23
N THR A 146 -3.45 5.57 22.20
CA THR A 146 -4.24 4.78 23.17
C THR A 146 -3.36 4.16 24.28
N SER A 147 -2.36 4.89 24.77
CA SER A 147 -1.57 4.49 25.95
C SER A 147 -2.29 4.76 27.27
#